data_AF-A0A1F7P4G7-F1
#
_entry.id   AF-A0A1F7P4G7-F1
#
_cell.length_a   1.000
_cell.length_b   1.000
_cell.length_c   1.000
_cell.angle_alpha   90.00
_cell.angle_beta   90.00
_cell.angle_gamma   90.00
#
_symmetry.space_group_name_H-M   'P 1'
#
loop_
_entity.id
_entity.type
_entity.pdbx_description
1 polymer ?
#
loop_
_entity_poly.entity_id
_entity_poly.type
_entity_poly.pdbx_seq_one_letter_code
_entity_poly.pdbx_strand_id
1 'polypeptide(L)'
;MTGACAPALGGSAFAAPGDAEAGRALFAAKQCGRCHRPPGEPGIGPALDVLRRPQGEMELAGRLWNHVPAMAASLAQDGFEWPRIGAGEMADLMAYLLGDAARDPAPDLFKGQVTLLRKGCLKCHSLRREGGPVKPDLAERRADYESAAAWAATMWTHTPRMAAMARQQGLSYPRFVGDEMANLIGLLRSASRTAPQGSGPASR
;
A
#
# COMPACT_ATOMS: atom_id res chain seq x y z
N MET A 1 29.57 -42.29 -1.18
CA MET A 1 29.81 -41.29 -2.25
C MET A 1 28.47 -40.68 -2.63
N THR A 2 28.39 -39.36 -2.46
CA THR A 2 27.51 -38.39 -3.15
C THR A 2 26.01 -38.70 -3.25
N GLY A 3 25.25 -38.10 -2.32
CA GLY A 3 23.86 -37.73 -2.57
C GLY A 3 23.76 -36.56 -3.56
N ALA A 4 22.75 -36.60 -4.41
CA ALA A 4 22.41 -35.51 -5.31
C ALA A 4 21.12 -34.83 -4.80
N CYS A 5 21.27 -33.66 -4.17
CA CYS A 5 20.20 -32.70 -4.03
C CYS A 5 19.87 -32.14 -5.42
N ALA A 6 18.65 -32.37 -5.90
CA ALA A 6 18.11 -31.61 -7.01
C ALA A 6 17.87 -30.15 -6.53
N PRO A 7 18.19 -29.13 -7.35
CA PRO A 7 17.93 -27.76 -6.98
C PRO A 7 16.43 -27.49 -7.08
N ALA A 8 15.82 -27.06 -5.99
CA ALA A 8 14.52 -26.42 -6.04
C ALA A 8 14.67 -25.10 -6.80
N LEU A 9 14.17 -25.05 -8.03
CA LEU A 9 14.03 -23.81 -8.76
C LEU A 9 13.05 -22.93 -7.98
N GLY A 10 13.59 -21.90 -7.33
CA GLY A 10 12.81 -20.84 -6.71
C GLY A 10 12.01 -20.12 -7.78
N GLY A 11 10.72 -20.45 -7.85
CA GLY A 11 9.75 -19.63 -8.56
C GLY A 11 9.73 -18.27 -7.90
N SER A 12 10.23 -17.25 -8.60
CA SER A 12 9.92 -15.86 -8.28
C SER A 12 8.42 -15.72 -8.48
N ALA A 13 7.65 -15.88 -7.40
CA ALA A 13 6.22 -15.68 -7.41
C ALA A 13 5.95 -14.20 -7.66
N PHE A 14 5.88 -13.82 -8.95
CA PHE A 14 5.06 -12.69 -9.33
C PHE A 14 3.69 -12.92 -8.70
N ALA A 15 3.20 -11.95 -7.93
CA ALA A 15 1.89 -12.03 -7.31
C ALA A 15 0.88 -12.44 -8.39
N ALA A 16 0.13 -13.51 -8.13
CA ALA A 16 -0.90 -13.95 -9.07
C ALA A 16 -1.84 -12.76 -9.36
N PRO A 17 -2.23 -12.54 -10.63
CA PRO A 17 -3.21 -11.50 -10.95
C PRO A 17 -4.48 -11.76 -10.13
N GLY A 18 -5.05 -10.69 -9.55
CA GLY A 18 -6.26 -10.80 -8.74
C GLY A 18 -7.46 -11.30 -9.55
N ASP A 19 -8.42 -11.91 -8.86
CA ASP A 19 -9.68 -12.35 -9.42
C ASP A 19 -10.76 -11.28 -9.21
N ALA A 20 -11.27 -10.71 -10.31
CA ALA A 20 -12.26 -9.65 -10.27
C ALA A 20 -13.63 -10.09 -9.73
N GLU A 21 -14.04 -11.36 -9.89
CA GLU A 21 -15.29 -11.86 -9.32
C GLU A 21 -15.12 -12.12 -7.82
N ALA A 22 -13.98 -12.66 -7.40
CA ALA A 22 -13.64 -12.74 -5.97
C ALA A 22 -13.59 -11.35 -5.34
N GLY A 23 -13.02 -10.36 -6.04
CA GLY A 23 -12.97 -8.96 -5.61
C GLY A 23 -14.36 -8.33 -5.48
N ARG A 24 -15.26 -8.63 -6.41
CA ARG A 24 -16.67 -8.23 -6.32
C ARG A 24 -17.34 -8.82 -5.09
N ALA A 25 -17.10 -10.11 -4.82
CA ALA A 25 -17.66 -10.80 -3.66
C ALA A 25 -17.11 -10.20 -2.35
N LEU A 26 -15.81 -9.93 -2.29
CA LEU A 26 -15.14 -9.26 -1.17
C LEU A 26 -15.69 -7.85 -0.93
N PHE A 27 -15.88 -7.06 -1.99
CA PHE A 27 -16.45 -5.72 -1.89
C PHE A 27 -17.85 -5.73 -1.24
N ALA A 28 -18.67 -6.73 -1.58
CA ALA A 28 -19.97 -6.93 -0.94
C ALA A 28 -19.83 -7.43 0.51
N ALA A 29 -19.01 -8.45 0.75
CA ALA A 29 -18.83 -9.08 2.06
C ALA A 29 -18.22 -8.13 3.10
N LYS A 30 -17.28 -7.27 2.70
CA LYS A 30 -16.67 -6.21 3.53
C LYS A 30 -17.53 -4.93 3.58
N GLN A 31 -18.75 -4.97 3.03
CA GLN A 31 -19.75 -3.90 3.06
C GLN A 31 -19.29 -2.57 2.43
N CYS A 32 -18.33 -2.59 1.50
CA CYS A 32 -17.83 -1.40 0.82
C CYS A 32 -18.96 -0.66 0.08
N GLY A 33 -19.92 -1.41 -0.46
CA GLY A 33 -21.09 -0.89 -1.17
C GLY A 33 -22.06 -0.07 -0.31
N ARG A 34 -21.94 -0.07 1.03
CA ARG A 34 -22.75 0.80 1.90
C ARG A 34 -22.51 2.27 1.59
N CYS A 35 -21.25 2.64 1.33
CA CYS A 35 -20.84 4.01 1.02
C CYS A 35 -20.56 4.20 -0.47
N HIS A 36 -19.96 3.20 -1.11
CA HIS A 36 -19.56 3.24 -2.53
C HIS A 36 -20.64 2.63 -3.41
N ARG A 37 -21.73 3.37 -3.55
CA ARG A 37 -22.95 2.94 -4.23
C ARG A 37 -22.81 2.97 -5.76
N PRO A 38 -23.62 2.20 -6.50
CA PRO A 38 -23.75 2.35 -7.94
C PRO A 38 -24.11 3.78 -8.36
N PRO A 39 -23.86 4.17 -9.62
CA PRO A 39 -24.24 5.47 -10.13
C PRO A 39 -25.74 5.74 -9.96
N GLY A 40 -26.09 6.93 -9.48
CA GLY A 40 -27.48 7.33 -9.26
C GLY A 40 -28.09 6.87 -7.94
N GLU A 41 -27.39 6.04 -7.15
CA GLU A 41 -27.79 5.72 -5.78
C GLU A 41 -27.13 6.66 -4.76
N PRO A 42 -27.86 7.12 -3.72
CA PRO A 42 -27.30 7.98 -2.69
C PRO A 42 -26.28 7.24 -1.83
N GLY A 43 -25.06 7.77 -1.74
CA GLY A 43 -23.98 7.27 -0.89
C GLY A 43 -23.06 8.39 -0.46
N ILE A 44 -22.39 8.23 0.68
CA ILE A 44 -21.45 9.23 1.23
C ILE A 44 -20.04 9.13 0.63
N GLY A 45 -19.73 8.00 -0.01
CA GLY A 45 -18.46 7.78 -0.69
C GLY A 45 -18.54 8.10 -2.19
N PRO A 46 -17.39 8.18 -2.88
CA PRO A 46 -17.37 8.18 -4.34
C PRO A 46 -18.17 6.99 -4.89
N ALA A 47 -18.95 7.25 -5.95
CA ALA A 47 -19.71 6.22 -6.63
C ALA A 47 -18.79 5.12 -7.18
N LEU A 48 -19.32 3.91 -7.28
CA LEU A 48 -18.55 2.72 -7.61
C LEU A 48 -17.87 2.80 -8.99
N ASP A 49 -18.51 3.44 -9.97
CA ASP A 49 -17.94 3.69 -11.30
C ASP A 49 -16.74 4.65 -11.28
N VAL A 50 -16.72 5.60 -10.35
CA VAL A 50 -15.55 6.48 -10.11
C VAL A 50 -14.36 5.66 -9.57
N LEU A 51 -14.63 4.58 -8.84
CA LEU A 51 -13.61 3.65 -8.37
C LEU A 51 -13.18 2.68 -9.47
N ARG A 52 -14.15 2.07 -10.16
CA ARG A 52 -14.00 1.04 -11.21
C ARG A 52 -13.71 1.68 -12.56
N ARG A 53 -12.47 2.14 -12.74
CA ARG A 53 -11.97 2.68 -14.02
C ARG A 53 -10.59 2.09 -14.36
N PRO A 54 -10.23 1.96 -15.64
CA PRO A 54 -8.89 1.55 -16.02
C PRO A 54 -7.83 2.49 -15.42
N GLN A 55 -6.91 1.93 -14.64
CA GLN A 55 -5.88 2.68 -13.91
C GLN A 55 -4.70 1.77 -13.55
N GLY A 56 -3.56 2.36 -13.17
CA GLY A 56 -2.44 1.61 -12.59
C GLY A 56 -2.76 1.09 -11.18
N GLU A 57 -2.18 -0.03 -10.79
CA GLU A 57 -2.35 -0.53 -9.41
C GLU A 57 -1.70 0.41 -8.38
N MET A 58 -0.56 1.02 -8.70
CA MET A 58 0.08 2.02 -7.83
C MET A 58 -0.70 3.33 -7.80
N GLU A 59 -1.35 3.73 -8.90
CA GLU A 59 -2.30 4.85 -8.88
C GLU A 59 -3.47 4.54 -7.93
N LEU A 60 -4.07 3.35 -8.06
CA LEU A 60 -5.15 2.90 -7.20
C LEU A 60 -4.72 2.83 -5.73
N ALA A 61 -3.53 2.30 -5.44
CA ALA A 61 -2.96 2.28 -4.10
C ALA A 61 -2.79 3.69 -3.51
N GLY A 62 -2.37 4.67 -4.34
CA GLY A 62 -2.32 6.09 -3.97
C GLY A 62 -3.69 6.68 -3.66
N ARG A 63 -4.70 6.36 -4.47
CA ARG A 63 -6.10 6.77 -4.22
C ARG A 63 -6.64 6.18 -2.93
N LEU A 64 -6.38 4.90 -2.65
CA LEU A 64 -6.75 4.24 -1.41
C LEU A 64 -6.06 4.91 -0.21
N TRP A 65 -4.74 5.11 -0.25
CA TRP A 65 -3.99 5.83 0.78
C TRP A 65 -4.60 7.20 1.09
N ASN A 66 -4.98 7.94 0.04
CA ASN A 66 -5.64 9.23 0.19
C ASN A 66 -7.06 9.08 0.78
N HIS A 67 -7.78 8.02 0.47
CA HIS A 67 -9.16 7.91 0.92
C HIS A 67 -9.32 7.37 2.34
N VAL A 68 -8.42 6.48 2.79
CA VAL A 68 -8.53 5.75 4.07
C VAL A 68 -8.81 6.64 5.29
N PRO A 69 -8.17 7.80 5.52
CA PRO A 69 -8.48 8.62 6.69
C PRO A 69 -9.94 9.07 6.77
N ALA A 70 -10.55 9.41 5.62
CA ALA A 70 -11.96 9.78 5.56
C ALA A 70 -12.86 8.57 5.80
N MET A 71 -12.55 7.42 5.18
CA MET A 71 -13.27 6.17 5.42
C MET A 71 -13.22 5.75 6.88
N ALA A 72 -12.05 5.86 7.52
CA ALA A 72 -11.85 5.47 8.91
C ALA A 72 -12.67 6.36 9.85
N ALA A 73 -12.74 7.66 9.57
CA ALA A 73 -13.58 8.58 10.33
C ALA A 73 -15.07 8.22 10.20
N SER A 74 -15.55 7.94 8.99
CA SER A 74 -16.96 7.56 8.76
C SER A 74 -17.32 6.21 9.41
N LEU A 75 -16.46 5.19 9.29
CA LEU A 75 -16.71 3.89 9.93
C LEU A 75 -16.72 4.00 11.45
N ALA A 76 -15.80 4.78 12.03
CA ALA A 76 -15.76 5.01 13.48
C ALA A 76 -17.01 5.76 13.97
N GLN A 77 -17.52 6.73 13.21
CA GLN A 77 -18.76 7.44 13.53
C GLN A 77 -19.99 6.52 13.55
N ASP A 78 -20.04 5.57 12.63
CA ASP A 78 -21.14 4.61 12.51
C ASP A 78 -20.98 3.38 13.42
N GLY A 79 -19.91 3.29 14.22
CA GLY A 79 -19.65 2.18 15.15
C GLY A 79 -19.17 0.88 14.48
N PHE A 80 -18.62 0.97 13.27
CA PHE A 80 -18.11 -0.19 12.53
C PHE A 80 -16.63 -0.43 12.77
N GLU A 81 -16.26 -1.70 12.83
CA GLU A 81 -14.86 -2.10 12.83
C GLU A 81 -14.23 -1.87 11.46
N TRP A 82 -12.96 -1.44 11.48
CA TRP A 82 -12.17 -1.31 10.25
C TRP A 82 -11.93 -2.70 9.63
N PRO A 83 -12.31 -2.93 8.36
CA PRO A 83 -12.23 -4.25 7.76
C PRO A 83 -10.78 -4.69 7.59
N ARG A 84 -10.46 -5.93 7.94
CA ARG A 84 -9.16 -6.54 7.63
C ARG A 84 -9.14 -7.00 6.19
N ILE A 85 -8.06 -6.66 5.47
CA ILE A 85 -7.83 -7.03 4.07
C ILE A 85 -6.39 -7.51 3.92
N GLY A 86 -6.20 -8.77 3.52
CA GLY A 86 -4.91 -9.35 3.21
C GLY A 86 -4.41 -9.01 1.80
N ALA A 87 -3.16 -9.34 1.48
CA ALA A 87 -2.57 -9.04 0.18
C ALA A 87 -3.31 -9.69 -1.00
N GLY A 88 -3.76 -10.95 -0.86
CA GLY A 88 -4.57 -11.63 -1.88
C GLY A 88 -5.94 -10.98 -2.06
N GLU A 89 -6.67 -10.75 -0.95
CA GLU A 89 -7.96 -10.04 -0.99
C GLU A 89 -7.82 -8.63 -1.61
N MET A 90 -6.70 -7.95 -1.35
CA MET A 90 -6.43 -6.64 -1.94
C MET A 90 -6.16 -6.74 -3.44
N ALA A 91 -5.45 -7.78 -3.91
CA ALA A 91 -5.24 -8.01 -5.33
C ALA A 91 -6.57 -8.26 -6.06
N ASP A 92 -7.45 -9.08 -5.48
CA ASP A 92 -8.80 -9.33 -6.00
C ASP A 92 -9.63 -8.04 -6.06
N LEU A 93 -9.61 -7.24 -4.97
CA LEU A 93 -10.26 -5.93 -4.95
C LEU A 93 -9.71 -4.98 -6.01
N MET A 94 -8.38 -4.93 -6.20
CA MET A 94 -7.76 -4.11 -7.24
C MET A 94 -8.20 -4.56 -8.65
N ALA A 95 -8.27 -5.87 -8.90
CA ALA A 95 -8.78 -6.41 -10.15
C ALA A 95 -10.25 -6.03 -10.39
N TYR A 96 -11.10 -6.14 -9.37
CA TYR A 96 -12.49 -5.70 -9.44
C TYR A 96 -12.64 -4.20 -9.73
N LEU A 97 -11.72 -3.39 -9.20
CA LEU A 97 -11.61 -1.94 -9.39
C LEU A 97 -10.86 -1.53 -10.67
N LEU A 98 -10.53 -2.48 -11.54
CA LEU A 98 -9.85 -2.27 -12.82
C LEU A 98 -8.44 -1.67 -12.68
N GLY A 99 -7.75 -1.98 -11.58
CA GLY A 99 -6.32 -1.77 -11.42
C GLY A 99 -5.54 -2.79 -12.25
N ASP A 100 -4.50 -2.32 -12.94
CA ASP A 100 -3.66 -3.13 -13.82
C ASP A 100 -2.20 -2.69 -13.70
N ALA A 101 -1.33 -3.56 -13.19
CA ALA A 101 0.09 -3.28 -13.02
C ALA A 101 0.79 -2.94 -14.34
N ALA A 102 0.28 -3.40 -15.49
CA ALA A 102 0.85 -3.06 -16.80
C ALA A 102 0.67 -1.57 -17.16
N ARG A 103 -0.21 -0.85 -16.45
CA ARG A 103 -0.42 0.59 -16.60
C ARG A 103 0.44 1.41 -15.65
N ASP A 104 1.10 0.79 -14.68
CA ASP A 104 1.99 1.51 -13.79
C ASP A 104 3.24 2.00 -14.55
N PRO A 105 3.65 3.26 -14.38
CA PRO A 105 4.88 3.74 -14.97
C PRO A 105 6.09 3.05 -14.32
N ALA A 106 7.17 2.91 -15.09
CA ALA A 106 8.46 2.54 -14.50
C ALA A 106 8.85 3.60 -13.44
N PRO A 107 9.26 3.20 -12.22
CA PRO A 107 9.51 4.15 -11.15
C PRO A 107 10.77 4.98 -11.41
N ASP A 108 10.63 6.29 -11.26
CA ASP A 108 11.72 7.25 -11.21
C ASP A 108 12.20 7.41 -9.75
N LEU A 109 13.37 6.84 -9.44
CA LEU A 109 13.90 6.82 -8.08
C LEU A 109 14.25 8.23 -7.56
N PHE A 110 14.66 9.13 -8.44
CA PHE A 110 14.96 10.51 -8.04
C PHE A 110 13.67 11.24 -7.65
N LYS A 111 12.62 11.13 -8.46
CA LYS A 111 11.29 11.63 -8.07
C LYS A 111 10.76 10.95 -6.82
N GLY A 112 11.05 9.66 -6.63
CA GLY A 112 10.71 8.94 -5.40
C GLY A 112 11.36 9.58 -4.17
N GLN A 113 12.65 9.93 -4.26
CA GLN A 113 13.36 10.61 -3.17
C GLN A 113 12.79 12.00 -2.91
N VAL A 114 12.47 12.76 -3.96
CA VAL A 114 11.78 14.04 -3.85
C VAL A 114 10.43 13.89 -3.16
N THR A 115 9.63 12.88 -3.52
CA THR A 115 8.34 12.59 -2.87
C THR A 115 8.53 12.28 -1.38
N LEU A 116 9.46 11.38 -1.03
CA LEU A 116 9.75 11.02 0.36
C LEU A 116 10.05 12.26 1.23
N LEU A 117 10.88 13.17 0.72
CA LEU A 117 11.29 14.38 1.43
C LEU A 117 10.16 15.41 1.50
N ARG A 118 9.52 15.73 0.36
CA ARG A 118 8.46 16.76 0.29
C ARG A 118 7.22 16.37 1.07
N LYS A 119 6.86 15.08 1.08
CA LYS A 119 5.71 14.57 1.84
C LYS A 119 6.05 14.39 3.33
N GLY A 120 7.29 14.66 3.74
CA GLY A 120 7.70 14.72 5.14
C GLY A 120 7.76 13.36 5.83
N CYS A 121 7.91 12.26 5.08
CA CYS A 121 7.96 10.91 5.63
C CYS A 121 9.04 10.77 6.70
N LEU A 122 10.19 11.43 6.48
CA LEU A 122 11.35 11.40 7.37
C LEU A 122 11.19 12.22 8.67
N LYS A 123 10.08 12.97 8.83
CA LYS A 123 9.77 13.62 10.11
C LYS A 123 9.45 12.60 11.21
N CYS A 124 8.90 11.45 10.82
CA CYS A 124 8.56 10.37 11.74
C CYS A 124 9.40 9.13 11.49
N HIS A 125 9.49 8.67 10.25
CA HIS A 125 10.24 7.48 9.89
C HIS A 125 11.71 7.79 9.62
N SER A 126 12.55 6.77 9.67
CA SER A 126 13.92 6.84 9.16
C SER A 126 14.01 6.19 7.78
N LEU A 127 15.08 6.53 7.06
CA LEU A 127 15.56 5.82 5.89
C LEU A 127 17.06 5.58 6.09
N ARG A 128 17.49 4.32 6.20
CA ARG A 128 18.89 3.96 6.51
C ARG A 128 19.39 4.63 7.79
N ARG A 129 18.56 4.60 8.84
CA ARG A 129 18.79 5.14 10.18
C ARG A 129 18.88 6.67 10.25
N GLU A 130 18.59 7.37 9.16
CA GLU A 130 18.50 8.82 9.13
C GLU A 130 17.04 9.28 9.06
N GLY A 131 16.66 10.25 9.89
CA GLY A 131 15.28 10.75 9.99
C GLY A 131 14.69 10.55 11.38
N GLY A 132 13.37 10.38 11.45
CA GLY A 132 12.64 10.26 12.70
C GLY A 132 12.77 8.88 13.37
N PRO A 133 12.43 8.77 14.66
CA PRO A 133 12.62 7.56 15.46
C PRO A 133 11.48 6.54 15.33
N VAL A 134 10.41 6.85 14.60
CA VAL A 134 9.22 6.00 14.49
C VAL A 134 9.50 4.85 13.53
N LYS A 135 9.47 3.63 14.06
CA LYS A 135 9.59 2.41 13.26
C LYS A 135 8.45 2.28 12.23
N PRO A 136 8.69 1.63 11.08
CA PRO A 136 9.97 1.03 10.66
C PRO A 136 10.96 2.07 10.10
N ASP A 137 12.23 1.67 9.99
CA ASP A 137 13.12 2.27 8.99
C ASP A 137 12.63 1.84 7.60
N LEU A 138 12.39 2.81 6.72
CA LEU A 138 11.81 2.58 5.41
C LEU A 138 12.76 1.82 4.45
N ALA A 139 14.06 1.74 4.77
CA ALA A 139 15.03 0.91 4.08
C ALA A 139 15.11 -0.52 4.63
N GLU A 140 14.32 -0.90 5.64
CA GLU A 140 14.21 -2.30 6.04
C GLU A 140 13.69 -3.16 4.88
N ARG A 141 14.22 -4.38 4.76
CA ARG A 141 13.77 -5.34 3.76
C ARG A 141 12.34 -5.78 4.07
N ARG A 142 11.42 -5.49 3.15
CA ARG A 142 10.01 -5.89 3.27
C ARG A 142 9.49 -6.46 1.96
N ALA A 143 8.74 -7.56 2.07
CA ALA A 143 8.12 -8.21 0.92
C ALA A 143 6.98 -7.38 0.32
N ASP A 144 6.39 -6.48 1.10
CA ASP A 144 5.25 -5.67 0.66
C ASP A 144 5.61 -4.63 -0.40
N TYR A 145 6.89 -4.24 -0.53
CA TYR A 145 7.32 -3.33 -1.60
C TYR A 145 7.29 -3.94 -3.00
N GLU A 146 7.16 -5.27 -3.13
CA GLU A 146 7.26 -5.97 -4.40
C GLU A 146 5.96 -5.95 -5.22
N SER A 147 4.81 -5.65 -4.61
CA SER A 147 3.53 -5.52 -5.33
C SER A 147 2.66 -4.39 -4.77
N ALA A 148 1.84 -3.77 -5.61
CA ALA A 148 0.90 -2.73 -5.19
C ALA A 148 -0.13 -3.28 -4.21
N ALA A 149 -0.66 -4.49 -4.47
CA ALA A 149 -1.63 -5.15 -3.60
C ALA A 149 -1.07 -5.43 -2.21
N ALA A 150 0.16 -5.97 -2.10
CA ALA A 150 0.77 -6.22 -0.80
C ALA A 150 1.03 -4.92 -0.04
N TRP A 151 1.59 -3.90 -0.70
CA TRP A 151 1.81 -2.59 -0.09
C TRP A 151 0.49 -1.97 0.39
N ALA A 152 -0.54 -1.97 -0.46
CA ALA A 152 -1.85 -1.43 -0.15
C ALA A 152 -2.54 -2.19 1.00
N ALA A 153 -2.39 -3.52 1.09
CA ALA A 153 -2.92 -4.30 2.19
C ALA A 153 -2.22 -3.98 3.53
N THR A 154 -0.88 -3.86 3.53
CA THR A 154 -0.14 -3.44 4.73
C THR A 154 -0.60 -2.04 5.16
N MET A 155 -0.67 -1.11 4.21
CA MET A 155 -1.05 0.28 4.50
C MET A 155 -2.52 0.44 4.83
N TRP A 156 -3.43 -0.38 4.29
CA TRP A 156 -4.84 -0.40 4.68
C TRP A 156 -5.01 -0.53 6.19
N THR A 157 -4.17 -1.35 6.83
CA THR A 157 -4.16 -1.51 8.29
C THR A 157 -3.41 -0.39 9.00
N HIS A 158 -2.33 0.12 8.40
CA HIS A 158 -1.42 1.06 9.06
C HIS A 158 -1.84 2.54 8.95
N THR A 159 -2.46 2.91 7.83
CA THR A 159 -2.79 4.30 7.46
C THR A 159 -3.66 5.02 8.48
N PRO A 160 -4.73 4.44 9.07
CA PRO A 160 -5.51 5.13 10.09
C PRO A 160 -4.67 5.56 11.29
N ARG A 161 -3.69 4.74 11.70
CA ARG A 161 -2.73 5.06 12.76
C ARG A 161 -1.79 6.20 12.36
N MET A 162 -1.28 6.17 11.13
CA MET A 162 -0.44 7.26 10.61
C MET A 162 -1.20 8.58 10.54
N ALA A 163 -2.46 8.56 10.10
CA ALA A 163 -3.30 9.76 10.03
C ALA A 163 -3.60 10.33 11.42
N ALA A 164 -3.91 9.47 12.40
CA ALA A 164 -4.11 9.89 13.78
C ALA A 164 -2.84 10.51 14.38
N MET A 165 -1.67 9.87 14.18
CA MET A 165 -0.39 10.40 14.66
C MET A 165 -0.01 11.71 13.98
N ALA A 166 -0.21 11.84 12.66
CA ALA A 166 0.03 13.09 11.94
C ALA A 166 -0.81 14.23 12.53
N ARG A 167 -2.10 13.99 12.80
CA ARG A 167 -2.98 14.97 13.45
C ARG A 167 -2.49 15.36 14.84
N GLN A 168 -2.07 14.40 15.65
CA GLN A 168 -1.54 14.65 17.00
C GLN A 168 -0.26 15.49 16.99
N GLN A 169 0.56 15.36 15.94
CA GLN A 169 1.82 16.10 15.79
C GLN A 169 1.67 17.42 15.01
N GLY A 170 0.43 17.82 14.65
CA GLY A 170 0.20 19.02 13.84
C GLY A 170 0.77 18.93 12.42
N LEU A 171 0.93 17.70 11.90
CA LEU A 171 1.44 17.44 10.56
C LEU A 171 0.30 17.15 9.59
N SER A 172 0.42 17.64 8.36
CA SER A 172 -0.48 17.26 7.28
C SER A 172 -0.25 15.80 6.88
N TYR A 173 -1.33 15.03 6.79
CA TYR A 173 -1.28 13.67 6.25
C TYR A 173 -0.91 13.72 4.75
N PRO A 174 0.10 12.98 4.28
CA PRO A 174 0.59 13.10 2.92
C PRO A 174 -0.44 12.58 1.91
N ARG A 175 -0.57 13.28 0.79
CA ARG A 175 -1.43 12.92 -0.35
C ARG A 175 -0.58 12.63 -1.57
N PHE A 176 -0.93 11.57 -2.30
CA PHE A 176 -0.24 11.18 -3.54
C PHE A 176 -1.06 11.52 -4.78
N VAL A 177 -0.40 12.00 -5.83
CA VAL A 177 -1.01 12.29 -7.14
C VAL A 177 -0.14 11.74 -8.27
N GLY A 178 -0.78 11.34 -9.38
CA GLY A 178 -0.09 10.76 -10.53
C GLY A 178 0.89 9.66 -10.12
N ASP A 179 2.12 9.75 -10.61
CA ASP A 179 3.15 8.72 -10.43
C ASP A 179 3.85 8.78 -9.06
N GLU A 180 3.47 9.70 -8.16
CA GLU A 180 4.17 9.88 -6.88
C GLU A 180 4.22 8.59 -6.06
N MET A 181 3.16 7.77 -6.09
CA MET A 181 3.13 6.49 -5.38
C MET A 181 4.11 5.49 -5.99
N ALA A 182 4.05 5.28 -7.31
CA ALA A 182 4.93 4.37 -8.01
C ALA A 182 6.41 4.72 -7.77
N ASN A 183 6.75 6.01 -7.89
CA ASN A 183 8.10 6.53 -7.66
C ASN A 183 8.56 6.31 -6.21
N LEU A 184 7.71 6.60 -5.22
CA LEU A 184 8.03 6.37 -3.81
C LEU A 184 8.29 4.88 -3.54
N ILE A 185 7.40 3.99 -3.97
CA ILE A 185 7.56 2.55 -3.71
C ILE A 185 8.77 1.98 -4.45
N GLY A 186 9.05 2.45 -5.67
CA GLY A 186 10.27 2.11 -6.39
C GLY A 186 11.54 2.50 -5.64
N LEU A 187 11.60 3.72 -5.08
CA LEU A 187 12.71 4.15 -4.23
C LEU A 187 12.86 3.23 -3.01
N LEU A 188 11.77 3.01 -2.28
CA LEU A 188 11.81 2.22 -1.04
C LEU A 188 12.24 0.78 -1.31
N ARG A 189 11.75 0.18 -2.40
CA ARG A 189 12.19 -1.14 -2.88
C ARG A 189 13.70 -1.15 -3.15
N SER A 190 14.21 -0.17 -3.89
CA SER A 190 15.63 -0.04 -4.21
C SER A 190 16.49 0.12 -2.94
N ALA A 191 16.07 0.99 -2.02
CA ALA A 191 16.73 1.19 -0.74
C ALA A 191 16.78 -0.09 0.11
N SER A 192 15.68 -0.86 0.12
CA SER A 192 15.55 -2.09 0.90
C SER A 192 16.43 -3.25 0.41
N ARG A 193 16.77 -3.27 -0.88
CA ARG A 193 17.67 -4.27 -1.48
C ARG A 193 19.14 -3.96 -1.23
N THR A 194 19.46 -2.67 -1.09
CA THR A 194 20.83 -2.16 -0.96
C THR A 194 21.24 -1.83 0.48
N ALA A 195 20.30 -1.87 1.43
CA ALA A 195 20.60 -1.67 2.84
C ALA A 195 21.52 -2.80 3.37
N PRO A 196 22.60 -2.48 4.10
CA PRO A 196 23.43 -3.48 4.75
C PRO A 196 22.56 -4.31 5.71
N GLN A 197 22.69 -5.65 5.66
CA GLN A 197 22.07 -6.49 6.69
C GLN A 197 22.64 -6.09 8.04
N GLY A 198 21.79 -5.68 8.97
CA GLY A 198 22.24 -5.30 10.31
C GLY A 198 22.97 -6.47 10.96
N SER A 199 24.25 -6.30 11.27
CA SER A 199 24.95 -7.15 12.22
C SER A 199 24.18 -7.08 13.54
N GLY A 200 23.58 -8.20 13.94
CA GLY A 200 22.99 -8.36 15.27
C GLY A 200 24.00 -8.04 16.36
N PRO A 201 23.56 -7.74 17.60
CA PRO A 201 24.49 -7.44 18.68
C PRO A 201 25.43 -8.62 18.88
N ALA A 202 26.74 -8.36 18.79
CA ALA A 202 27.75 -9.32 19.23
C ALA A 202 27.53 -9.56 20.72
N SER A 203 27.07 -10.75 21.07
CA SER A 203 27.03 -11.25 22.43
C SER A 203 28.45 -11.20 23.00
N ARG A 204 28.63 -10.39 24.05
CA ARG A 204 29.72 -10.55 25.02
C ARG A 204 29.13 -11.07 26.30
#